data_AF-A0A0A8K3G5-F1
#
_entry.id   AF-A0A0A8K3G5-F1
#
_cell.length_a   1.000
_cell.length_b   1.000
_cell.length_c   1.000
_cell.angle_alpha   90.00
_cell.angle_beta   90.00
_cell.angle_gamma   90.00
#
_symmetry.space_group_name_H-M   'P 1'
#
loop_
_entity.id
_entity.type
_entity.pdbx_description
1 polymer ?
#
loop_
_entity_poly.entity_id
_entity_poly.type
_entity_poly.pdbx_seq_one_letter_code
_entity_poly.pdbx_strand_id
1 'polypeptide(L)'
;MDIRKEEPSVAVITLTNNGYIAYTLNCLRSLRRVGYREKIKVYAIGKTAYGLFRRRGYDVTLIEDERGERFEHFRQGNWANVTYYKFEIIYKELGENDFVLFTDGDVVFKKSGFLDYCIEHVGSNDMLIQNDKIKDNDDGTLCSGFMFIRSNQATRSFFHPDKVKSEIRVGWDDQVYVNERKSDIKYEKLPLAEFPNGRYFRARKEDIDPYIIHFNWVVGHKKAYDLLAHREFQSLSDMLRLFVLARDTILQKLAERLRLRQA
;
A
#
# COMPACT_ATOMS: atom_id res chain seq x y z
N MET A 1 12.77 10.37 39.91
CA MET A 1 13.65 9.89 38.84
C MET A 1 12.74 9.62 37.67
N ASP A 2 12.64 10.60 36.78
CA ASP A 2 11.67 10.60 35.68
C ASP A 2 12.22 9.65 34.60
N ILE A 3 11.71 8.42 34.56
CA ILE A 3 12.01 7.48 33.49
C ILE A 3 11.31 8.05 32.26
N ARG A 4 12.03 8.86 31.47
CA ARG A 4 11.55 9.22 30.13
C ARG A 4 11.35 7.90 29.40
N LYS A 5 10.09 7.52 29.18
CA LYS A 5 9.77 6.46 28.21
C LYS A 5 10.41 6.89 26.90
N GLU A 6 11.34 6.09 26.40
CA GLU A 6 11.82 6.27 25.04
C GLU A 6 10.60 6.27 24.11
N GLU A 7 10.59 7.22 23.17
CA GLU A 7 9.52 7.26 22.17
C GLU A 7 9.55 5.95 21.38
N PRO A 8 8.39 5.33 21.11
CA PRO A 8 8.34 4.06 20.41
C PRO A 8 8.91 4.21 19.00
N SER A 9 9.74 3.27 18.61
CA SER A 9 10.31 3.21 17.26
C SER A 9 9.25 2.79 16.24
N VAL A 10 9.17 3.52 15.11
CA VAL A 10 8.25 3.20 14.01
C VAL A 10 9.01 3.09 12.69
N ALA A 11 8.91 1.93 12.04
CA ALA A 11 9.34 1.77 10.66
C ALA A 11 8.20 2.11 9.70
N VAL A 12 8.34 3.17 8.92
CA VAL A 12 7.44 3.48 7.80
C VAL A 12 8.01 2.88 6.52
N ILE A 13 7.27 1.95 5.91
CA ILE A 13 7.75 1.14 4.79
C ILE A 13 6.74 1.07 3.64
N THR A 14 7.26 0.85 2.43
CA THR A 14 6.45 0.58 1.23
C THR A 14 7.13 -0.44 0.33
N LEU A 15 6.35 -1.15 -0.49
CA LEU A 15 6.83 -2.12 -1.47
C LEU A 15 6.54 -1.62 -2.88
N THR A 16 7.51 -1.74 -3.78
CA THR A 16 7.38 -1.33 -5.18
C THR A 16 8.02 -2.33 -6.13
N ASN A 17 7.51 -2.38 -7.36
CA ASN A 17 8.15 -3.03 -8.51
C ASN A 17 8.15 -2.07 -9.70
N ASN A 18 8.55 -2.51 -10.90
CA ASN A 18 8.61 -1.63 -12.06
C ASN A 18 7.23 -1.08 -12.45
N GLY A 19 6.18 -1.88 -12.27
CA GLY A 19 4.80 -1.50 -12.55
C GLY A 19 4.25 -0.40 -11.62
N TYR A 20 4.79 -0.31 -10.40
CA TYR A 20 4.33 0.63 -9.38
C TYR A 20 5.18 1.90 -9.24
N ILE A 21 6.28 2.05 -10.00
CA ILE A 21 7.22 3.19 -9.86
C ILE A 21 6.50 4.54 -9.84
N ALA A 22 5.57 4.79 -10.77
CA ALA A 22 4.88 6.08 -10.86
C ALA A 22 3.98 6.34 -9.65
N TYR A 23 3.26 5.31 -9.18
CA TYR A 23 2.43 5.40 -7.99
C TYR A 23 3.29 5.63 -6.75
N THR A 24 4.29 4.79 -6.51
CA THR A 24 5.19 4.91 -5.35
C THR A 24 5.87 6.27 -5.31
N LEU A 25 6.33 6.80 -6.44
CA LEU A 25 6.88 8.15 -6.50
C LEU A 25 5.85 9.25 -6.13
N ASN A 26 4.59 9.06 -6.50
CA ASN A 26 3.50 9.95 -6.13
C ASN A 26 3.23 9.89 -4.61
N CYS A 27 3.14 8.68 -4.05
CA CYS A 27 3.02 8.43 -2.61
C CYS A 27 4.15 9.14 -1.83
N LEU A 28 5.41 8.86 -2.17
CA LEU A 28 6.58 9.46 -1.51
C LEU A 28 6.65 10.99 -1.61
N ARG A 29 6.12 11.58 -2.69
CA ARG A 29 6.03 13.04 -2.83
C ARG A 29 4.89 13.62 -2.02
N SER A 30 3.76 12.91 -1.92
CA SER A 30 2.60 13.36 -1.13
C SER A 30 2.95 13.39 0.36
N LEU A 31 3.64 12.34 0.82
CA LEU A 31 4.17 12.23 2.18
C LEU A 31 5.08 13.42 2.55
N ARG A 32 6.01 13.79 1.65
CA ARG A 32 6.88 14.97 1.84
C ARG A 32 6.12 16.29 1.84
N ARG A 33 5.08 16.42 1.02
CA ARG A 33 4.26 17.65 0.94
C ARG A 33 3.46 17.89 2.22
N VAL A 34 3.00 16.82 2.88
CA VAL A 34 2.35 16.92 4.18
C VAL A 34 3.35 17.06 5.34
N GLY A 35 4.62 17.34 5.04
CA GLY A 35 5.62 17.66 6.06
C GLY A 35 6.24 16.46 6.77
N TYR A 36 6.00 15.22 6.32
CA TYR A 36 6.72 14.06 6.85
C TYR A 36 8.19 14.11 6.38
N ARG A 37 9.11 14.24 7.34
CA ARG A 37 10.55 14.44 7.07
C ARG A 37 11.41 13.21 7.34
N GLU A 38 10.87 12.24 8.06
CA GLU A 38 11.58 11.00 8.35
C GLU A 38 11.74 10.13 7.10
N LYS A 39 12.65 9.16 7.16
CA LYS A 39 12.91 8.26 6.05
C LYS A 39 11.83 7.19 5.99
N ILE A 40 11.16 7.09 4.85
CA ILE A 40 10.38 5.93 4.47
C ILE A 40 11.29 4.95 3.74
N LYS A 41 11.31 3.69 4.19
CA LYS A 41 12.11 2.63 3.58
C LYS A 41 11.33 2.01 2.42
N VAL A 42 11.91 2.08 1.23
CA VAL A 42 11.33 1.52 0.01
C VAL A 42 11.93 0.14 -0.23
N TYR A 43 11.10 -0.89 -0.23
CA TYR A 43 11.49 -2.22 -0.70
C TYR A 43 11.19 -2.32 -2.19
N ALA A 44 12.20 -2.58 -3.01
CA ALA A 44 12.08 -2.62 -4.46
C ALA A 44 12.35 -4.02 -5.00
N ILE A 45 11.33 -4.62 -5.61
CA ILE A 45 11.47 -5.90 -6.33
C ILE A 45 12.17 -5.64 -7.65
N GLY A 46 13.36 -6.23 -7.77
CA GLY A 46 14.18 -6.17 -8.97
C GLY A 46 15.02 -4.91 -9.15
N LYS A 47 16.01 -5.03 -10.03
CA LYS A 47 17.13 -4.06 -10.15
C LYS A 47 16.70 -2.72 -10.75
N THR A 48 15.70 -2.72 -11.62
CA THR A 48 15.24 -1.52 -12.33
C THR A 48 14.58 -0.52 -11.37
N ALA A 49 13.59 -0.95 -10.59
CA ALA A 49 12.96 -0.12 -9.57
C ALA A 49 13.98 0.30 -8.51
N TYR A 50 14.77 -0.65 -7.99
CA TYR A 50 15.82 -0.36 -7.01
C TYR A 50 16.79 0.74 -7.48
N GLY A 51 17.39 0.58 -8.66
CA GLY A 51 18.34 1.53 -9.21
C GLY A 51 17.70 2.91 -9.43
N LEU A 52 16.42 2.95 -9.80
CA LEU A 52 15.66 4.18 -9.99
C LEU A 52 15.45 4.96 -8.68
N PHE A 53 15.03 4.29 -7.61
CA PHE A 53 14.80 4.93 -6.31
C PHE A 53 16.13 5.30 -5.65
N ARG A 54 17.16 4.44 -5.76
CA ARG A 54 18.50 4.73 -5.24
C ARG A 54 19.10 5.98 -5.85
N ARG A 55 19.05 6.12 -7.18
CA ARG A 55 19.54 7.32 -7.89
C ARG A 55 18.80 8.61 -7.51
N ARG A 56 17.58 8.50 -6.97
CA ARG A 56 16.78 9.62 -6.47
C ARG A 56 17.02 9.92 -4.98
N GLY A 57 17.92 9.20 -4.32
CA GLY A 57 18.29 9.43 -2.93
C GLY A 57 17.28 8.89 -1.91
N TYR A 58 16.39 7.97 -2.31
CA TYR A 58 15.52 7.29 -1.34
C TYR A 58 16.28 6.19 -0.60
N ASP A 59 15.88 5.94 0.65
CA ASP A 59 16.27 4.76 1.39
C ASP A 59 15.58 3.54 0.75
N VAL A 60 16.36 2.69 0.08
CA VAL A 60 15.82 1.60 -0.73
C VAL A 60 16.59 0.30 -0.53
N THR A 61 15.86 -0.78 -0.30
CA THR A 61 16.38 -2.14 -0.20
C THR A 61 15.96 -2.94 -1.44
N LEU A 62 16.91 -3.66 -2.05
CA LEU A 62 16.64 -4.54 -3.19
C LEU A 62 16.05 -5.86 -2.68
N ILE A 63 14.96 -6.30 -3.28
CA ILE A 63 14.48 -7.68 -3.22
C ILE A 63 14.88 -8.35 -4.54
N GLU A 64 15.78 -9.33 -4.44
CA GLU A 64 16.32 -10.05 -5.59
C GLU A 64 15.33 -11.12 -6.09
N ASP A 65 14.28 -10.67 -6.79
CA ASP A 65 13.38 -11.56 -7.53
C ASP A 65 13.06 -10.99 -8.91
N GLU A 66 13.85 -11.40 -9.90
CA GLU A 66 13.69 -10.97 -11.30
C GLU A 66 12.35 -11.43 -11.91
N ARG A 67 11.63 -12.38 -11.27
CA ARG A 67 10.31 -12.87 -11.71
C ARG A 67 9.14 -11.99 -11.23
N GLY A 68 9.34 -11.15 -10.22
CA GLY A 68 8.36 -10.17 -9.72
C GLY A 68 8.50 -8.77 -10.33
N GLU A 69 9.36 -8.62 -11.34
CA GLU A 69 9.75 -7.33 -11.93
C GLU A 69 8.68 -6.69 -12.84
N ARG A 70 7.76 -7.46 -13.40
CA ARG A 70 6.79 -6.96 -14.40
C ARG A 70 5.45 -6.55 -13.76
N PHE A 71 4.64 -5.77 -14.49
CA PHE A 71 3.27 -5.50 -14.08
C PHE A 71 2.47 -6.79 -14.23
N GLU A 72 2.29 -7.52 -13.13
CA GLU A 72 1.58 -8.80 -13.14
C GLU A 72 0.06 -8.58 -13.21
N HIS A 73 -0.64 -9.47 -13.92
CA HIS A 73 -2.10 -9.47 -13.92
C HIS A 73 -2.63 -9.87 -12.53
N PHE A 74 -3.66 -9.16 -12.06
CA PHE A 74 -4.29 -9.41 -10.77
C PHE A 74 -4.64 -10.90 -10.61
N ARG A 75 -4.12 -11.54 -9.54
CA ARG A 75 -4.32 -12.95 -9.18
C ARG A 75 -3.85 -13.99 -10.21
N GLN A 76 -2.96 -13.61 -11.12
CA GLN A 76 -2.35 -14.53 -12.08
C GLN A 76 -0.82 -14.51 -11.94
N GLY A 77 -0.16 -15.61 -12.33
CA GLY A 77 1.30 -15.70 -12.36
C GLY A 77 1.95 -15.50 -10.99
N ASN A 78 2.94 -14.60 -10.92
CA ASN A 78 3.75 -14.34 -9.73
C ASN A 78 3.13 -13.32 -8.77
N TRP A 79 1.85 -12.94 -8.93
CA TRP A 79 1.15 -12.00 -8.05
C TRP A 79 1.26 -12.41 -6.57
N ALA A 80 1.11 -13.71 -6.29
CA ALA A 80 1.23 -14.26 -4.95
C ALA A 80 2.63 -14.08 -4.34
N ASN A 81 3.68 -14.00 -5.16
CA ASN A 81 5.05 -13.75 -4.68
C ASN A 81 5.25 -12.29 -4.30
N VAL A 82 4.72 -11.34 -5.08
CA VAL A 82 4.76 -9.91 -4.74
C VAL A 82 4.03 -9.64 -3.42
N THR A 83 2.86 -10.25 -3.23
CA THR A 83 2.07 -10.11 -1.99
C THR A 83 2.71 -10.87 -0.83
N TYR A 84 3.44 -11.95 -1.08
CA TYR A 84 4.26 -12.61 -0.07
C TYR A 84 5.40 -11.71 0.43
N TYR A 85 6.12 -11.03 -0.48
CA TYR A 85 7.20 -10.12 -0.09
C TYR A 85 6.73 -9.00 0.84
N LYS A 86 5.48 -8.53 0.69
CA LYS A 86 4.86 -7.56 1.63
C LYS A 86 4.90 -8.07 3.07
N PHE A 87 4.54 -9.34 3.30
CA PHE A 87 4.54 -9.91 4.63
C PHE A 87 5.95 -10.25 5.14
N GLU A 88 6.84 -10.69 4.26
CA GLU A 88 8.24 -10.92 4.61
C GLU A 88 8.93 -9.64 5.12
N ILE A 89 8.76 -8.51 4.42
CA ILE A 89 9.34 -7.23 4.85
C ILE A 89 8.69 -6.71 6.13
N ILE A 90 7.37 -6.88 6.30
CA ILE A 90 6.68 -6.51 7.55
C ILE A 90 7.26 -7.33 8.71
N TYR A 91 7.37 -8.65 8.56
CA TYR A 91 7.91 -9.52 9.58
C TYR A 91 9.34 -9.14 9.97
N LYS A 92 10.19 -8.84 8.99
CA LYS A 92 11.55 -8.37 9.23
C LYS A 92 11.55 -7.09 10.08
N GLU A 93 10.78 -6.08 9.69
CA GLU A 93 10.75 -4.79 10.39
C GLU A 93 10.11 -4.87 11.78
N LEU A 94 9.15 -5.79 12.01
CA LEU A 94 8.63 -6.09 13.34
C LEU A 94 9.71 -6.67 14.26
N GLY A 95 10.79 -7.27 13.72
CA GLY A 95 11.92 -7.73 14.52
C GLY A 95 12.82 -6.61 15.05
N GLU A 96 12.71 -5.41 14.48
CA GLU A 96 13.66 -4.30 14.67
C GLU A 96 12.99 -3.04 15.26
N ASN A 97 11.65 -2.96 15.26
CA ASN A 97 10.90 -1.76 15.64
C ASN A 97 9.68 -2.10 16.50
N ASP A 98 9.23 -1.16 17.33
CA ASP A 98 8.02 -1.30 18.16
C ASP A 98 6.75 -1.30 17.31
N PHE A 99 6.77 -0.55 16.22
CA PHE A 99 5.69 -0.51 15.24
C PHE A 99 6.21 -0.52 13.80
N VAL A 100 5.35 -1.01 12.90
CA VAL A 100 5.55 -0.94 11.45
C VAL A 100 4.32 -0.30 10.82
N LEU A 101 4.50 0.81 10.11
CA LEU A 101 3.49 1.36 9.21
C LEU A 101 3.80 0.91 7.79
N PHE A 102 2.99 0.00 7.27
CA PHE A 102 3.05 -0.38 5.86
C PHE A 102 2.04 0.44 5.06
N THR A 103 2.50 1.00 3.93
CA THR A 103 1.63 1.67 2.94
C THR A 103 1.91 1.16 1.53
N ASP A 104 0.86 0.90 0.77
CA ASP A 104 0.96 0.63 -0.67
C ASP A 104 1.41 1.89 -1.41
N GLY A 105 2.07 1.68 -2.55
CA GLY A 105 2.63 2.77 -3.36
C GLY A 105 1.59 3.68 -3.98
N ASP A 106 0.31 3.30 -4.04
CA ASP A 106 -0.79 4.09 -4.58
C ASP A 106 -1.67 4.77 -3.53
N VAL A 107 -1.19 4.84 -2.29
CA VAL A 107 -1.73 5.73 -1.27
C VAL A 107 -1.23 7.16 -1.53
N VAL A 108 -2.13 8.14 -1.41
CA VAL A 108 -1.81 9.57 -1.47
C VAL A 108 -2.05 10.18 -0.10
N PHE A 109 -1.02 10.78 0.48
CA PHE A 109 -1.10 11.49 1.76
C PHE A 109 -1.58 12.93 1.55
N LYS A 110 -2.53 13.35 2.38
CA LYS A 110 -3.27 14.62 2.26
C LYS A 110 -3.05 15.54 3.45
N LYS A 111 -2.87 14.99 4.66
CA LYS A 111 -2.59 15.75 5.89
C LYS A 111 -1.41 15.15 6.68
N SER A 112 -0.74 16.01 7.46
CA SER A 112 0.18 15.61 8.52
C SER A 112 -0.57 14.92 9.67
N GLY A 113 0.14 14.32 10.63
CA GLY A 113 -0.49 13.74 11.83
C GLY A 113 -1.11 12.36 11.64
N PHE A 114 -1.01 11.77 10.44
CA PHE A 114 -1.51 10.42 10.18
C PHE A 114 -0.83 9.36 11.07
N LEU A 115 0.46 9.56 11.38
CA LEU A 115 1.23 8.64 12.21
C LEU A 115 0.89 8.83 13.69
N ASP A 116 0.77 10.08 14.14
CA ASP A 116 0.34 10.42 15.50
C ASP A 116 -1.04 9.81 15.79
N TYR A 117 -1.98 9.96 14.84
CA TYR A 117 -3.29 9.31 14.90
C TYR A 117 -3.14 7.80 15.14
N CYS A 118 -2.30 7.12 14.35
CA CYS A 118 -2.10 5.68 14.49
C CYS A 118 -1.54 5.29 15.86
N ILE A 119 -0.55 6.04 16.38
CA ILE A 119 0.07 5.80 17.69
C ILE A 119 -0.94 6.01 18.82
N GLU A 120 -1.75 7.06 18.73
CA GLU A 120 -2.76 7.39 19.74
C GLU A 120 -3.92 6.39 19.77
N HIS A 121 -4.31 5.86 18.61
CA HIS A 121 -5.52 5.04 18.47
C HIS A 121 -5.25 3.53 18.45
N VAL A 122 -4.01 3.07 18.32
CA VAL A 122 -3.72 1.62 18.33
C VAL A 122 -4.08 0.97 19.67
N GLY A 123 -4.04 1.73 20.77
CA GLY A 123 -4.47 1.26 22.09
C GLY A 123 -3.84 -0.09 22.47
N SER A 124 -4.68 -1.06 22.85
CA SER A 124 -4.25 -2.45 23.13
C SER A 124 -4.43 -3.39 21.94
N ASN A 125 -4.72 -2.86 20.74
CA ASN A 125 -4.82 -3.65 19.52
C ASN A 125 -3.41 -4.02 19.01
N ASP A 126 -3.38 -5.11 18.25
CA ASP A 126 -2.22 -5.59 17.51
C ASP A 126 -2.00 -4.79 16.21
N MET A 127 -3.09 -4.31 15.60
CA MET A 127 -3.05 -3.65 14.30
C MET A 127 -4.20 -2.65 14.10
N LEU A 128 -3.90 -1.49 13.52
CA LEU A 128 -4.88 -0.65 12.83
C LEU A 128 -4.79 -0.92 11.33
N ILE A 129 -5.94 -1.07 10.68
CA ILE A 129 -5.98 -1.46 9.26
C ILE A 129 -7.10 -0.75 8.52
N GLN A 130 -6.87 -0.44 7.26
CA GLN A 130 -7.85 0.25 6.44
C GLN A 130 -9.12 -0.60 6.19
N ASN A 131 -10.26 0.07 6.24
CA ASN A 131 -11.55 -0.51 5.89
C ASN A 131 -11.77 -0.53 4.36
N ASP A 132 -12.07 -1.69 3.78
CA ASP A 132 -12.33 -1.84 2.34
C ASP A 132 -13.82 -1.65 1.97
N LYS A 133 -14.66 -1.21 2.90
CA LYS A 133 -16.10 -1.03 2.72
C LYS A 133 -16.49 0.43 2.54
N ILE A 134 -17.79 0.68 2.34
CA ILE A 134 -18.35 2.05 2.21
C ILE A 134 -19.01 2.54 3.51
N LYS A 135 -19.10 1.69 4.53
CA LYS A 135 -19.65 2.02 5.85
C LYS A 135 -18.69 1.54 6.92
N ASP A 136 -18.48 2.35 7.96
CA ASP A 136 -17.54 2.03 9.04
C ASP A 136 -17.97 0.81 9.85
N ASN A 137 -19.27 0.57 10.01
CA ASN A 137 -19.82 -0.57 10.73
C ASN A 137 -19.87 -1.88 9.92
N ASP A 138 -19.36 -1.90 8.68
CA ASP A 138 -19.26 -3.13 7.89
C ASP A 138 -17.92 -3.83 8.18
N ASP A 139 -17.98 -4.97 8.86
CA ASP A 139 -16.82 -5.80 9.23
C ASP A 139 -16.40 -6.79 8.13
N GLY A 140 -16.98 -6.68 6.94
CA GLY A 140 -16.81 -7.69 5.89
C GLY A 140 -15.37 -7.82 5.38
N THR A 141 -14.74 -6.72 4.95
CA THR A 141 -13.47 -6.78 4.21
C THR A 141 -12.51 -5.67 4.64
N LEU A 142 -11.30 -6.06 5.02
CA LEU A 142 -10.17 -5.19 5.34
C LEU A 142 -9.28 -5.01 4.11
N CYS A 143 -8.59 -3.88 4.04
CA CYS A 143 -7.59 -3.61 3.01
C CYS A 143 -6.18 -3.57 3.62
N SER A 144 -5.27 -4.37 3.07
CA SER A 144 -3.87 -4.51 3.48
C SER A 144 -2.93 -3.46 2.87
N GLY A 145 -3.46 -2.43 2.21
CA GLY A 145 -2.63 -1.38 1.62
C GLY A 145 -2.30 -0.21 2.55
N PHE A 146 -2.91 -0.17 3.74
CA PHE A 146 -2.46 0.71 4.81
C PHE A 146 -2.68 0.01 6.15
N MET A 147 -1.59 -0.32 6.84
CA MET A 147 -1.58 -1.07 8.09
C MET A 147 -0.59 -0.44 9.06
N PHE A 148 -1.02 -0.18 10.29
CA PHE A 148 -0.15 0.19 11.40
C PHE A 148 -0.12 -0.95 12.41
N ILE A 149 1.04 -1.57 12.59
CA ILE A 149 1.19 -2.89 13.17
C ILE A 149 2.10 -2.78 14.39
N ARG A 150 1.64 -3.26 15.54
CA ARG A 150 2.45 -3.38 16.75
C ARG A 150 3.35 -4.59 16.66
N SER A 151 4.63 -4.46 17.02
CA SER A 151 5.49 -5.63 17.20
C SER A 151 5.14 -6.35 18.50
N ASN A 152 4.63 -7.57 18.36
CA ASN A 152 4.40 -8.48 19.46
C ASN A 152 4.37 -9.93 18.96
N GLN A 153 4.15 -10.89 19.86
CA GLN A 153 4.12 -12.31 19.50
C GLN A 153 2.99 -12.64 18.50
N ALA A 154 1.82 -12.01 18.62
CA ALA A 154 0.68 -12.27 17.76
C ALA A 154 0.95 -11.80 16.32
N THR A 155 1.40 -10.56 16.13
CA THR A 155 1.71 -10.01 14.79
C THR A 155 2.92 -10.70 14.17
N ARG A 156 3.96 -11.04 14.95
CA ARG A 156 5.11 -11.81 14.44
C ARG A 156 4.70 -13.21 13.99
N SER A 157 3.79 -13.86 14.69
CA SER A 157 3.22 -15.15 14.26
C SER A 157 2.33 -14.99 13.02
N PHE A 158 1.52 -13.94 12.98
CA PHE A 158 0.64 -13.63 11.86
C PHE A 158 1.40 -13.38 10.55
N PHE A 159 2.47 -12.58 10.59
CA PHE A 159 3.27 -12.26 9.41
C PHE A 159 4.43 -13.23 9.16
N HIS A 160 4.56 -14.31 9.94
CA HIS A 160 5.70 -15.21 9.83
C HIS A 160 5.83 -15.79 8.40
N PRO A 161 6.99 -15.64 7.73
CA PRO A 161 7.13 -16.04 6.33
C PRO A 161 6.78 -17.50 6.05
N ASP A 162 7.17 -18.43 6.93
CA ASP A 162 6.82 -19.85 6.74
C ASP A 162 5.32 -20.12 6.84
N LYS A 163 4.62 -19.44 7.76
CA LYS A 163 3.16 -19.56 7.91
C LYS A 163 2.48 -19.04 6.65
N VAL A 164 2.80 -17.82 6.24
CA VAL A 164 2.26 -17.19 5.04
C VAL A 164 2.52 -18.04 3.80
N LYS A 165 3.76 -18.50 3.60
CA LYS A 165 4.18 -19.28 2.43
C LYS A 165 3.40 -20.58 2.29
N SER A 166 3.03 -21.21 3.41
CA SER A 166 2.25 -22.45 3.41
C SER A 166 0.80 -22.27 2.91
N GLU A 167 0.30 -21.03 2.83
CA GLU A 167 -1.09 -20.72 2.44
C GLU A 167 -1.22 -20.21 1.01
N ILE A 168 -0.08 -19.96 0.35
CA ILE A 168 -0.03 -19.48 -1.03
C ILE A 168 -0.67 -20.53 -1.94
N ARG A 169 -1.69 -20.09 -2.68
CA ARG A 169 -2.44 -20.89 -3.64
C ARG A 169 -2.94 -20.02 -4.79
N VAL A 170 -3.48 -20.64 -5.84
CA VAL A 170 -4.06 -19.90 -6.96
C VAL A 170 -5.18 -18.98 -6.47
N GLY A 171 -5.14 -17.70 -6.88
CA GLY A 171 -6.11 -16.69 -6.44
C GLY A 171 -5.82 -16.07 -5.07
N TRP A 172 -4.74 -16.48 -4.40
CA TRP A 172 -4.29 -15.89 -3.14
C TRP A 172 -3.60 -14.54 -3.36
N ASP A 173 -3.81 -13.63 -2.42
CA ASP A 173 -3.14 -12.35 -2.31
C ASP A 173 -3.09 -11.93 -0.82
N ASP A 174 -2.43 -10.82 -0.54
CA ASP A 174 -2.30 -10.28 0.82
C ASP A 174 -3.65 -9.93 1.45
N GLN A 175 -4.59 -9.40 0.66
CA GLN A 175 -5.92 -9.06 1.17
C GLN A 175 -6.72 -10.31 1.51
N VAL A 176 -6.62 -11.38 0.71
CA VAL A 176 -7.23 -12.70 1.01
C VAL A 176 -6.67 -13.25 2.31
N TYR A 177 -5.34 -13.28 2.47
CA TYR A 177 -4.69 -13.76 3.70
C TYR A 177 -5.21 -13.02 4.93
N VAL A 178 -5.14 -11.68 4.90
CA VAL A 178 -5.55 -10.86 6.04
C VAL A 178 -7.02 -11.10 6.40
N ASN A 179 -7.90 -11.19 5.41
CA ASN A 179 -9.33 -11.36 5.68
C ASN A 179 -9.71 -12.76 6.17
N GLU A 180 -9.02 -13.80 5.71
CA GLU A 180 -9.22 -15.18 6.19
C GLU A 180 -8.65 -15.38 7.61
N ARG A 181 -7.62 -14.60 7.97
CA ARG A 181 -6.88 -14.75 9.23
C ARG A 181 -7.20 -13.67 10.27
N LYS A 182 -8.01 -12.65 9.96
CA LYS A 182 -8.22 -11.47 10.83
C LYS A 182 -8.71 -11.78 12.26
N SER A 183 -9.26 -12.98 12.51
CA SER A 183 -9.60 -13.46 13.86
C SER A 183 -8.38 -13.87 14.70
N ASP A 184 -7.23 -14.14 14.08
CA ASP A 184 -5.97 -14.51 14.73
C ASP A 184 -5.28 -13.32 15.41
N ILE A 185 -5.75 -12.09 15.16
CA ILE A 185 -5.16 -10.83 15.65
C ILE A 185 -6.24 -9.90 16.16
N LYS A 186 -5.92 -9.11 17.19
CA LYS A 186 -6.79 -8.04 17.67
C LYS A 186 -6.56 -6.80 16.82
N TYR A 187 -7.54 -6.45 15.98
CA TYR A 187 -7.41 -5.30 15.08
C TYR A 187 -8.54 -4.29 15.28
N GLU A 188 -8.29 -3.07 14.83
CA GLU A 188 -9.29 -2.03 14.68
C GLU A 188 -9.24 -1.41 13.28
N LYS A 189 -10.41 -1.05 12.76
CA LYS A 189 -10.53 -0.44 11.44
C LYS A 189 -10.27 1.04 11.54
N LEU A 190 -9.47 1.56 10.61
CA LEU A 190 -9.32 3.00 10.44
C LEU A 190 -10.63 3.59 9.90
N PRO A 191 -11.10 4.74 10.43
CA PRO A 191 -12.34 5.37 9.99
C PRO A 191 -12.30 5.78 8.51
N LEU A 192 -13.36 5.53 7.76
CA LEU A 192 -13.43 5.82 6.33
C LEU A 192 -13.34 7.31 6.01
N ALA A 193 -13.80 8.20 6.90
CA ALA A 193 -13.69 9.64 6.68
C ALA A 193 -12.24 10.14 6.77
N GLU A 194 -11.40 9.47 7.56
CA GLU A 194 -10.00 9.86 7.81
C GLU A 194 -9.02 9.05 6.94
N PHE A 195 -9.32 7.78 6.66
CA PHE A 195 -8.49 6.85 5.88
C PHE A 195 -9.28 6.17 4.75
N PRO A 196 -9.95 6.92 3.87
CA PRO A 196 -10.83 6.38 2.84
C PRO A 196 -10.10 5.46 1.85
N ASN A 197 -10.78 4.37 1.51
CA ASN A 197 -10.55 3.72 0.22
C ASN A 197 -11.11 4.59 -0.93
N GLY A 198 -10.66 4.30 -2.15
CA GLY A 198 -10.92 5.14 -3.32
C GLY A 198 -12.39 5.17 -3.74
N ARG A 199 -13.20 4.18 -3.32
CA ARG A 199 -14.65 4.16 -3.56
C ARG A 199 -15.36 5.12 -2.61
N TYR A 200 -15.04 5.07 -1.31
CA TYR A 200 -15.60 5.97 -0.32
C TYR A 200 -15.23 7.43 -0.63
N PHE A 201 -13.95 7.69 -0.93
CA PHE A 201 -13.49 9.03 -1.29
C PHE A 201 -14.28 9.61 -2.47
N ARG A 202 -14.48 8.85 -3.55
CA ARG A 202 -15.27 9.32 -4.71
C ARG A 202 -16.69 9.73 -4.35
N ALA A 203 -17.33 9.01 -3.43
CA ALA A 203 -18.70 9.29 -3.02
C ALA A 203 -18.83 10.46 -2.04
N ARG A 204 -17.75 10.81 -1.32
CA ARG A 204 -17.79 11.71 -0.17
C ARG A 204 -16.75 12.84 -0.19
N LYS A 205 -15.97 12.99 -1.27
CA LYS A 205 -14.80 13.90 -1.34
C LYS A 205 -15.07 15.37 -0.97
N GLU A 206 -16.31 15.85 -1.10
CA GLU A 206 -16.67 17.22 -0.73
C GLU A 206 -16.99 17.35 0.77
N ASP A 207 -17.25 16.23 1.46
CA ASP A 207 -17.69 16.16 2.86
C ASP A 207 -16.57 15.72 3.82
N ILE A 208 -15.40 15.34 3.30
CA ILE A 208 -14.30 14.77 4.08
C ILE A 208 -12.99 15.48 3.79
N ASP A 209 -12.15 15.54 4.83
CA ASP A 209 -10.78 16.01 4.75
C ASP A 209 -9.89 14.91 5.33
N PRO A 210 -9.46 13.91 4.54
CA PRO A 210 -8.84 12.70 5.06
C PRO A 210 -7.32 12.84 5.24
N TYR A 211 -6.70 12.01 6.07
CA TYR A 211 -5.23 11.90 6.16
C TYR A 211 -4.62 11.31 4.90
N ILE A 212 -5.29 10.31 4.31
CA ILE A 212 -4.83 9.60 3.12
C ILE A 212 -5.98 9.34 2.15
N ILE A 213 -5.66 8.96 0.92
CA ILE A 213 -6.60 8.37 -0.03
C ILE A 213 -5.93 7.15 -0.65
N HIS A 214 -6.58 5.99 -0.60
CA HIS A 214 -6.05 4.77 -1.21
C HIS A 214 -6.84 4.37 -2.45
N PHE A 215 -6.24 4.41 -3.64
CA PHE A 215 -6.93 4.10 -4.91
C PHE A 215 -6.97 2.59 -5.25
N ASN A 216 -7.33 1.76 -4.27
CA ASN A 216 -7.28 0.29 -4.34
C ASN A 216 -8.36 -0.40 -5.20
N TRP A 217 -9.54 0.19 -5.34
CA TRP A 217 -10.68 -0.41 -6.08
C TRP A 217 -10.54 -0.44 -7.59
N VAL A 218 -9.39 -0.03 -8.12
CA VAL A 218 -9.17 0.15 -9.54
C VAL A 218 -7.84 -0.48 -9.95
N VAL A 219 -7.93 -1.58 -10.70
CA VAL A 219 -6.77 -2.35 -11.13
C VAL A 219 -6.11 -1.69 -12.35
N GLY A 220 -4.78 -1.71 -12.36
CA GLY A 220 -3.99 -1.32 -13.52
C GLY A 220 -4.14 0.16 -13.85
N HIS A 221 -4.19 0.45 -15.13
CA HIS A 221 -4.10 1.80 -15.63
C HIS A 221 -5.35 2.68 -15.42
N LYS A 222 -6.50 2.07 -15.07
CA LYS A 222 -7.67 2.84 -14.62
C LYS A 222 -7.34 3.63 -13.33
N LYS A 223 -6.38 3.15 -12.52
CA LYS A 223 -5.88 3.83 -11.32
C LYS A 223 -5.21 5.15 -11.66
N ALA A 224 -4.39 5.14 -12.71
CA ALA A 224 -3.78 6.36 -13.23
C ALA A 224 -4.83 7.36 -13.71
N TYR A 225 -5.93 6.91 -14.32
CA TYR A 225 -7.04 7.80 -14.69
C TYR A 225 -7.68 8.45 -13.46
N ASP A 226 -7.97 7.68 -12.41
CA ASP A 226 -8.58 8.25 -11.20
C ASP A 226 -7.66 9.28 -10.52
N LEU A 227 -6.37 8.97 -10.38
CA LEU A 227 -5.39 9.93 -9.85
C LEU A 227 -5.34 11.22 -10.68
N LEU A 228 -5.36 11.12 -12.01
CA LEU A 228 -5.37 12.28 -12.90
C LEU A 228 -6.68 13.07 -12.83
N ALA A 229 -7.83 12.38 -12.84
CA ALA A 229 -9.15 12.99 -12.81
C ALA A 229 -9.40 13.75 -11.50
N HIS A 230 -8.90 13.22 -10.38
CA HIS A 230 -8.99 13.87 -9.08
C HIS A 230 -7.83 14.83 -8.79
N ARG A 231 -6.90 15.04 -9.74
CA ARG A 231 -5.71 15.89 -9.59
C ARG A 231 -4.82 15.51 -8.41
N GLU A 232 -4.82 14.23 -8.06
CA GLU A 232 -4.07 13.68 -6.92
C GLU A 232 -2.64 13.25 -7.32
N PHE A 233 -1.98 14.07 -8.15
CA PHE A 233 -0.61 13.87 -8.57
C PHE A 233 0.32 14.98 -8.05
N GLN A 234 1.54 14.60 -7.68
CA GLN A 234 2.44 15.50 -6.96
C GLN A 234 3.52 16.15 -7.83
N SER A 235 3.57 15.86 -9.13
CA SER A 235 4.41 16.60 -10.08
C SER A 235 3.94 16.43 -11.54
N LEU A 236 4.32 17.37 -12.41
CA LEU A 236 4.10 17.24 -13.85
C LEU A 236 4.75 15.97 -14.42
N SER A 237 5.94 15.61 -13.91
CA SER A 237 6.62 14.39 -14.33
C SER A 237 5.84 13.12 -13.99
N ASP A 238 5.16 13.10 -12.85
CA ASP A 238 4.32 11.96 -12.45
C ASP A 238 3.03 11.96 -13.26
N MET A 239 2.43 13.14 -13.44
CA MET A 239 1.26 13.32 -14.30
C MET A 239 1.51 12.76 -15.70
N LEU A 240 2.64 13.12 -16.33
CA LEU A 240 3.00 12.63 -17.66
C LEU A 240 3.21 11.12 -17.69
N ARG A 241 3.87 10.54 -16.67
CA ARG A 241 4.06 9.09 -16.56
C ARG A 241 2.73 8.36 -16.35
N LEU A 242 1.88 8.86 -15.46
CA LEU A 242 0.53 8.34 -15.24
C LEU A 242 -0.32 8.47 -16.51
N PHE A 243 -0.18 9.56 -17.24
CA PHE A 243 -0.89 9.78 -18.51
C PHE A 243 -0.45 8.78 -19.58
N VAL A 244 0.87 8.52 -19.72
CA VAL A 244 1.38 7.48 -20.63
C VAL A 244 0.79 6.12 -20.25
N LEU A 245 0.83 5.77 -18.95
CA LEU A 245 0.22 4.53 -18.45
C LEU A 245 -1.28 4.45 -18.79
N ALA A 246 -2.03 5.53 -18.61
CA ALA A 246 -3.47 5.58 -18.91
C ALA A 246 -3.77 5.53 -20.43
N ARG A 247 -2.93 6.16 -21.26
CA ARG A 247 -3.07 6.18 -22.72
C ARG A 247 -2.88 4.79 -23.32
N ASP A 248 -1.83 4.08 -22.90
CA ASP A 248 -1.52 2.76 -23.43
C ASP A 248 -2.68 1.76 -23.18
N THR A 249 -3.50 2.01 -22.15
CA THR A 249 -4.75 1.28 -21.84
C THR A 249 -5.86 1.50 -22.84
N ILE A 250 -6.06 2.76 -23.24
CA ILE A 250 -7.11 3.12 -24.19
C ILE A 250 -6.80 2.43 -25.52
N LEU A 251 -5.52 2.44 -25.91
CA LEU A 251 -5.03 1.76 -27.11
C LEU A 251 -5.21 0.24 -27.03
N GLN A 252 -4.86 -0.40 -25.90
CA GLN A 252 -5.07 -1.85 -25.70
C GLN A 252 -6.55 -2.25 -25.79
N LYS A 253 -7.46 -1.51 -25.14
CA LYS A 253 -8.90 -1.78 -25.19
C LYS A 253 -9.51 -1.59 -26.58
N LEU A 254 -9.03 -0.60 -27.32
CA LEU A 254 -9.44 -0.38 -28.71
C LEU A 254 -9.00 -1.57 -29.59
N ALA A 255 -7.77 -2.03 -29.42
CA ALA A 255 -7.25 -3.19 -30.14
C ALA A 255 -8.03 -4.48 -29.83
N GLU A 256 -8.38 -4.71 -28.57
CA GLU A 256 -9.17 -5.89 -28.14
C GLU A 256 -10.60 -5.87 -28.69
N ARG A 257 -11.26 -4.70 -28.68
CA ARG A 257 -12.59 -4.51 -29.31
C ARG A 257 -12.56 -4.69 -30.82
N LEU A 258 -11.47 -4.30 -31.49
CA LEU A 258 -11.29 -4.51 -32.92
C LEU A 258 -11.12 -6.01 -33.24
N ARG A 259 -10.37 -6.75 -32.43
CA ARG A 259 -10.22 -8.21 -32.57
C ARG A 259 -11.53 -8.97 -32.39
N LEU A 260 -12.33 -8.60 -31.37
CA LEU A 260 -13.65 -9.22 -31.12
C LEU A 260 -14.71 -8.90 -32.18
N ARG A 261 -14.48 -7.88 -33.04
CA ARG A 261 -15.36 -7.57 -34.18
C ARG A 261 -14.93 -8.28 -35.47
N GLN A 262 -13.76 -8.90 -35.48
CA GLN A 262 -13.20 -9.63 -36.63
C GLN A 262 -13.28 -11.16 -36.45
N ALA A 263 -13.75 -11.64 -35.30
CA ALA A 263 -14.06 -13.03 -34.99
C ALA A 263 -15.58 -13.23 -34.97
#